data_AF-A0AAD9L8B0-F1
#
_entry.id   AF-A0AAD9L8B0-F1
#
_cell.length_a   1.000
_cell.length_b   1.000
_cell.length_c   1.000
_cell.angle_alpha   90.00
_cell.angle_beta   90.00
_cell.angle_gamma   90.00
#
_symmetry.space_group_name_H-M   'P 1'
#
loop_
_entity.id
_entity.type
_entity.pdbx_description
1 polymer ?
#
loop_
_entity_poly.entity_id
_entity_poly.type
_entity_poly.pdbx_seq_one_letter_code
_entity_poly.pdbx_strand_id
1 'polypeptide(L)'
;MDPSSTLSYPSSLIMQSTGLVEAYEELLVSNLGAVRSIESGLRNVSWLLPGRFQDAELASEGLYALLNAVSGYHDSLLSKHLDPALTLPPHPFDARPPTTTPLDPSEPSVSKTAPVLPPPSDHARYTKYWTTRSGVYRKASRLLVTIGYIELLVEMVARKRLGDRRRWNYVLGLEVVKTLLRLIILGVTGRPVLHPPTPQREYDLLSIPSAVLKTAKKAVIPTGPKASEEEEQPITALPSHGAVTPTLPPYAPLRSHLFPLTNALPEEHLAHPISLLPTLTPGQYVSEIIESSVTLLHVVLLLRSAKRRNTSYGRFSLPTLSSPTLPYLLPLLLCLWSRRLRRTHSKSILLAEHHANLDRRLAARAFLTGPMWVGWTRPKVMNVVRILGKVPIVNFASEFIEGYIPLVDEYFYYSS
;
A
#
# COMPACT_ATOMS: atom_id res chain seq x y z
N MET A 1 7.82 -28.63 -49.51
CA MET A 1 8.51 -28.20 -48.28
C MET A 1 8.56 -26.69 -48.35
N ASP A 2 7.80 -26.01 -47.49
CA ASP A 2 8.02 -24.63 -47.07
C ASP A 2 7.16 -24.35 -45.82
N PRO A 3 7.74 -24.03 -44.66
CA PRO A 3 7.01 -23.67 -43.45
C PRO A 3 7.20 -22.18 -43.11
N SER A 4 6.13 -21.38 -43.17
CA SER A 4 6.03 -20.11 -42.40
C SER A 4 4.72 -19.37 -42.67
N SER A 5 3.63 -19.81 -42.03
CA SER A 5 2.43 -18.98 -41.85
C SER A 5 2.45 -18.40 -40.43
N THR A 6 3.06 -17.23 -40.27
CA THR A 6 2.94 -16.43 -39.05
C THR A 6 1.58 -15.71 -39.04
N LEU A 7 0.77 -15.96 -38.01
CA LEU A 7 -0.49 -15.26 -37.77
C LEU A 7 -0.20 -13.76 -37.58
N SER A 8 -0.59 -12.95 -38.56
CA SER A 8 -0.66 -11.50 -38.44
C SER A 8 -1.98 -11.13 -37.76
N TYR A 9 -1.92 -10.66 -36.52
CA TYR A 9 -3.08 -10.11 -35.83
C TYR A 9 -3.34 -8.67 -36.32
N PRO A 10 -4.60 -8.22 -36.47
CA PRO A 10 -4.90 -6.91 -37.04
C PRO A 10 -4.54 -5.76 -36.07
N SER A 11 -3.61 -4.91 -36.50
CA SER A 11 -3.10 -3.74 -35.76
C SER A 11 -4.16 -2.68 -35.40
N SER A 12 -5.34 -2.72 -35.99
CA SER A 12 -6.41 -1.72 -35.78
C SER A 12 -7.06 -1.80 -34.40
N LEU A 13 -7.23 -3.00 -33.83
CA LEU A 13 -7.83 -3.18 -32.50
C LEU A 13 -6.89 -2.70 -31.38
N ILE A 14 -5.58 -2.84 -31.57
CA ILE A 14 -4.57 -2.37 -30.63
C ILE A 14 -4.59 -0.84 -30.60
N MET A 15 -4.67 -0.18 -31.77
CA MET A 15 -4.65 1.28 -31.90
C MET A 15 -5.92 1.96 -31.34
N GLN A 16 -7.08 1.28 -31.41
CA GLN A 16 -8.31 1.78 -30.79
C GLN A 16 -8.30 1.59 -29.27
N SER A 17 -7.71 0.50 -28.77
CA SER A 17 -7.54 0.28 -27.33
C SER A 17 -6.60 1.29 -26.67
N THR A 18 -5.53 1.73 -27.37
CA THR A 18 -4.62 2.75 -26.86
C THR A 18 -5.30 4.12 -26.76
N GLY A 19 -6.10 4.50 -27.75
CA GLY A 19 -6.86 5.76 -27.70
C GLY A 19 -7.90 5.81 -26.57
N LEU A 20 -8.54 4.68 -26.25
CA LEU A 20 -9.47 4.61 -25.12
C LEU A 20 -8.75 4.69 -23.77
N VAL A 21 -7.56 4.09 -23.65
CA VAL A 21 -6.74 4.19 -22.44
C VAL A 21 -6.26 5.63 -22.25
N GLU A 22 -5.75 6.28 -23.30
CA GLU A 22 -5.30 7.68 -23.26
C GLU A 22 -6.46 8.63 -22.92
N ALA A 23 -7.64 8.44 -23.52
CA ALA A 23 -8.83 9.22 -23.20
C ALA A 23 -9.29 9.02 -21.74
N TYR A 24 -9.19 7.79 -21.21
CA TYR A 24 -9.48 7.50 -19.82
C TYR A 24 -8.45 8.13 -18.87
N GLU A 25 -7.16 8.07 -19.21
CA GLU A 25 -6.10 8.76 -18.46
C GLU A 25 -6.33 10.27 -18.41
N GLU A 26 -6.77 10.88 -19.53
CA GLU A 26 -7.11 12.29 -19.59
C GLU A 26 -8.34 12.64 -18.73
N LEU A 27 -9.39 11.81 -18.78
CA LEU A 27 -10.60 11.98 -17.96
C LEU A 27 -10.25 11.87 -16.46
N LEU A 28 -9.43 10.89 -16.09
CA LEU A 28 -8.98 10.70 -14.72
C LEU A 28 -8.20 11.90 -14.21
N VAL A 29 -7.19 12.35 -14.97
CA VAL A 29 -6.33 13.49 -14.56
C VAL A 29 -7.14 14.78 -14.43
N SER A 30 -8.14 14.98 -15.29
CA SER A 30 -9.03 16.15 -15.22
C SER A 30 -10.03 16.10 -14.06
N ASN A 31 -10.40 14.90 -13.58
CA ASN A 31 -11.44 14.71 -12.56
C ASN A 31 -10.94 14.00 -11.28
N LEU A 32 -9.65 14.10 -10.95
CA LEU A 32 -9.05 13.41 -9.80
C LEU A 32 -9.78 13.66 -8.47
N GLY A 33 -10.27 14.89 -8.25
CA GLY A 33 -11.02 15.24 -7.04
C GLY A 33 -12.35 14.50 -6.93
N ALA A 34 -13.11 14.42 -8.03
CA ALA A 34 -14.40 13.71 -8.06
C ALA A 34 -14.21 12.19 -7.93
N VAL A 35 -13.24 11.63 -8.67
CA VAL A 35 -12.90 10.20 -8.61
C VAL A 35 -12.51 9.80 -7.19
N ARG A 36 -11.70 10.62 -6.50
CA ARG A 36 -11.31 10.34 -5.11
C ARG A 36 -12.47 10.49 -4.12
N SER A 37 -13.36 11.47 -4.31
CA SER A 37 -14.55 11.61 -3.46
C SER A 37 -15.44 10.36 -3.57
N ILE A 38 -15.62 9.87 -4.79
CA ILE A 38 -16.34 8.61 -5.05
C ILE A 38 -15.60 7.43 -4.45
N GLU A 39 -14.28 7.34 -4.63
CA GLU A 39 -13.46 6.26 -4.06
C GLU A 39 -13.53 6.23 -2.53
N SER A 40 -13.40 7.39 -1.88
CA SER A 40 -13.48 7.54 -0.43
C SER A 40 -14.90 7.25 0.08
N GLY A 41 -15.93 7.71 -0.63
CA GLY A 41 -17.32 7.44 -0.31
C GLY A 41 -17.62 5.95 -0.39
N LEU A 42 -17.23 5.30 -1.49
CA LEU A 42 -17.38 3.87 -1.69
C LEU A 42 -16.59 3.06 -0.66
N ARG A 43 -15.37 3.48 -0.32
CA ARG A 43 -14.58 2.82 0.73
C ARG A 43 -15.27 2.89 2.08
N ASN A 44 -15.79 4.06 2.46
CA ASN A 44 -16.54 4.24 3.71
C ASN A 44 -17.83 3.42 3.73
N VAL A 45 -18.55 3.38 2.61
CA VAL A 45 -19.75 2.55 2.45
C VAL A 45 -19.42 1.07 2.56
N SER A 46 -18.30 0.63 1.98
CA SER A 46 -17.79 -0.74 2.07
C SER A 46 -17.67 -1.23 3.51
N TRP A 47 -17.21 -0.36 4.41
CA TRP A 47 -17.07 -0.70 5.82
C TRP A 47 -18.42 -0.90 6.52
N LEU A 48 -19.49 -0.24 6.07
CA LEU A 48 -20.81 -0.24 6.73
C LEU A 48 -21.75 -1.38 6.30
N LEU A 49 -21.33 -2.18 5.32
CA LEU A 49 -22.13 -3.24 4.71
C LEU A 49 -22.11 -4.60 5.44
N PRO A 50 -21.01 -5.05 6.08
CA PRO A 50 -20.95 -6.36 6.72
C PRO A 50 -22.03 -6.56 7.79
N GLY A 51 -22.66 -7.73 7.79
CA GLY A 51 -23.72 -8.10 8.73
C GLY A 51 -25.15 -7.64 8.37
N ARG A 52 -25.34 -6.78 7.36
CA ARG A 52 -26.68 -6.25 7.00
C ARG A 52 -27.42 -7.03 5.93
N PHE A 53 -26.72 -7.71 5.02
CA PHE A 53 -27.33 -8.57 4.00
C PHE A 53 -26.57 -9.90 3.89
N GLN A 54 -27.27 -10.97 3.51
CA GLN A 54 -26.71 -12.34 3.45
C GLN A 54 -25.48 -12.48 2.52
N ASP A 55 -25.34 -11.58 1.54
CA ASP A 55 -24.20 -11.52 0.60
C ASP A 55 -23.41 -10.21 0.68
N ALA A 56 -23.70 -9.37 1.67
CA ALA A 56 -23.06 -8.06 1.81
C ALA A 56 -21.55 -8.17 1.99
N GLU A 57 -21.09 -9.17 2.75
CA GLU A 57 -19.68 -9.38 3.07
C GLU A 57 -18.84 -9.62 1.81
N LEU A 58 -19.33 -10.48 0.92
CA LEU A 58 -18.64 -10.77 -0.34
C LEU A 58 -18.68 -9.55 -1.27
N ALA A 59 -19.78 -8.81 -1.30
CA ALA A 59 -19.91 -7.61 -2.12
C ALA A 59 -19.01 -6.47 -1.62
N SER A 60 -18.96 -6.23 -0.30
CA SER A 60 -18.08 -5.24 0.31
C SER A 60 -16.61 -5.62 0.15
N GLU A 61 -16.27 -6.90 0.27
CA GLU A 61 -14.90 -7.34 0.04
C GLU A 61 -14.51 -7.24 -1.44
N GLY A 62 -15.45 -7.56 -2.33
CA GLY A 62 -15.31 -7.33 -3.77
C GLY A 62 -15.03 -5.87 -4.11
N LEU A 63 -15.79 -4.97 -3.51
CA LEU A 63 -15.65 -3.53 -3.67
C LEU A 63 -14.33 -3.03 -3.06
N TYR A 64 -13.93 -3.52 -1.89
CA TYR A 64 -12.63 -3.21 -1.28
C TYR A 64 -11.45 -3.63 -2.18
N ALA A 65 -11.47 -4.87 -2.67
CA ALA A 65 -10.44 -5.40 -3.56
C ALA A 65 -10.35 -4.58 -4.86
N LEU A 66 -11.49 -4.27 -5.46
CA LEU A 66 -11.58 -3.46 -6.68
C LEU A 66 -11.07 -2.03 -6.45
N LEU A 67 -11.50 -1.37 -5.37
CA LEU A 67 -11.04 -0.03 -5.03
C LEU A 67 -9.52 -0.01 -4.86
N ASN A 68 -8.93 -0.93 -4.09
CA ASN A 68 -7.48 -0.96 -3.90
C ASN A 68 -6.70 -1.27 -5.19
N ALA A 69 -7.24 -2.12 -6.07
CA ALA A 69 -6.64 -2.36 -7.39
C ALA A 69 -6.66 -1.08 -8.25
N VAL A 70 -7.76 -0.34 -8.23
CA VAL A 70 -7.91 0.94 -8.93
C VAL A 70 -7.01 2.00 -8.31
N SER A 71 -6.93 2.13 -6.98
CA SER A 71 -6.01 3.04 -6.30
C SER A 71 -4.56 2.74 -6.70
N GLY A 72 -4.17 1.46 -6.71
CA GLY A 72 -2.83 1.04 -7.12
C GLY A 72 -2.52 1.36 -8.59
N TYR A 73 -3.51 1.29 -9.48
CA TYR A 73 -3.37 1.73 -10.87
C TYR A 73 -3.19 3.24 -10.95
N HIS A 74 -4.03 4.01 -10.25
CA HIS A 74 -3.92 5.47 -10.19
C HIS A 74 -2.55 5.92 -9.64
N ASP A 75 -2.04 5.26 -8.61
CA ASP A 75 -0.74 5.56 -8.04
C ASP A 75 0.41 5.25 -9.02
N SER A 76 0.27 4.19 -9.82
CA SER A 76 1.23 3.89 -10.90
C SER A 76 1.16 4.91 -12.05
N LEU A 77 0.00 5.53 -12.29
CA LEU A 77 -0.15 6.57 -13.30
C LEU A 77 0.44 7.89 -12.79
N LEU A 78 0.11 8.25 -11.56
CA LEU A 78 0.53 9.49 -10.92
C LEU A 78 2.05 9.55 -10.73
N SER A 79 2.66 8.44 -10.31
CA SER A 79 4.13 8.35 -10.16
C SER A 79 4.91 8.49 -11.46
N LYS A 80 4.27 8.31 -12.63
CA LYS A 80 4.90 8.59 -13.95
C LYS A 80 4.81 10.07 -14.34
N HIS A 81 3.76 10.76 -13.89
CA HIS A 81 3.40 12.10 -14.35
C HIS A 81 3.81 13.21 -13.39
N LEU A 82 4.13 12.89 -12.13
CA LEU A 82 4.60 13.87 -11.17
C LEU A 82 6.11 14.00 -11.20
N ASP A 83 6.58 15.22 -11.51
CA ASP A 83 7.99 15.55 -11.46
C ASP A 83 8.51 15.49 -10.01
N PRO A 84 9.63 14.79 -9.75
CA PRO A 84 10.23 14.75 -8.41
C PRO A 84 10.68 16.14 -7.94
N ALA A 85 10.88 17.09 -8.84
CA ALA A 85 11.20 18.48 -8.48
C ALA A 85 10.09 19.17 -7.67
N LEU A 86 8.85 18.67 -7.70
CA LEU A 86 7.73 19.24 -6.94
C LEU A 86 7.83 19.01 -5.43
N THR A 87 8.71 18.11 -4.98
CA THR A 87 9.01 17.91 -3.55
C THR A 87 10.03 18.92 -3.02
N LEU A 88 10.59 19.75 -3.90
CA LEU A 88 11.56 20.79 -3.55
C LEU A 88 10.86 22.15 -3.49
N PRO A 89 11.29 23.07 -2.61
CA PRO A 89 10.82 24.44 -2.65
C PRO A 89 11.23 25.07 -3.99
N PRO A 90 10.36 25.88 -4.62
CA PRO A 90 10.72 26.58 -5.85
C PRO A 90 11.95 27.47 -5.60
N HIS A 91 12.92 27.41 -6.51
CA HIS A 91 14.14 28.18 -6.32
C HIS A 91 13.80 29.69 -6.28
N PRO A 92 14.46 30.52 -5.44
CA PRO A 92 14.16 31.95 -5.35
C PRO A 92 14.21 32.68 -6.70
N PHE A 93 15.03 32.16 -7.62
CA PHE A 93 15.26 32.69 -8.97
C PHE A 93 14.54 31.90 -10.08
N ASP A 94 13.71 30.91 -9.75
CA ASP A 94 12.88 30.25 -10.76
C ASP A 94 11.85 31.23 -11.31
N ALA A 95 11.89 31.45 -12.62
CA ALA A 95 10.92 32.26 -13.35
C ALA A 95 9.59 31.53 -13.62
N ARG A 96 9.39 30.32 -13.07
CA ARG A 96 8.14 29.56 -13.22
C ARG A 96 7.03 30.45 -12.65
N PRO A 97 6.08 30.93 -13.47
CA PRO A 97 5.15 31.95 -13.05
C PRO A 97 4.35 31.43 -11.85
N PRO A 98 4.09 32.27 -10.83
CA PRO A 98 2.97 31.99 -9.95
C PRO A 98 1.76 31.92 -10.86
N THR A 99 1.22 30.72 -11.10
CA THR A 99 -0.13 30.65 -11.66
C THR A 99 -1.06 31.02 -10.53
N THR A 100 -1.18 32.32 -10.30
CA THR A 100 -2.40 33.07 -9.97
C THR A 100 -2.01 34.53 -9.72
N THR A 101 -2.31 35.39 -10.71
CA THR A 101 -3.10 36.56 -10.34
C THR A 101 -4.38 36.00 -9.72
N PRO A 102 -4.75 36.36 -8.48
CA PRO A 102 -5.91 35.78 -7.83
C PRO A 102 -7.15 36.19 -8.61
N LEU A 103 -7.71 35.28 -9.42
CA LEU A 103 -9.05 35.45 -9.98
C LEU A 103 -10.12 35.01 -8.96
N ASP A 104 -9.75 34.20 -7.96
CA ASP A 104 -10.63 33.79 -6.86
C ASP A 104 -9.95 34.02 -5.49
N PRO A 105 -10.59 34.75 -4.55
CA PRO A 105 -10.06 34.98 -3.21
C PRO A 105 -10.08 33.74 -2.30
N SER A 106 -10.53 32.58 -2.79
CA SER A 106 -10.61 31.32 -2.03
C SER A 106 -9.43 30.37 -2.25
N GLU A 107 -8.48 30.68 -3.14
CA GLU A 107 -7.30 29.83 -3.35
C GLU A 107 -6.16 30.17 -2.37
N PRO A 108 -5.54 29.17 -1.73
CA PRO A 108 -4.44 29.41 -0.80
C PRO A 108 -3.21 29.96 -1.56
N SER A 109 -2.67 31.09 -1.11
CA SER A 109 -1.40 31.62 -1.62
C SER A 109 -0.29 30.58 -1.41
N VAL A 110 0.20 29.95 -2.47
CA VAL A 110 1.29 28.97 -2.39
C VAL A 110 2.54 29.70 -1.89
N SER A 111 2.97 29.38 -0.66
CA SER A 111 4.15 30.01 -0.08
C SER A 111 5.41 29.50 -0.77
N LYS A 112 6.27 30.40 -1.25
CA LYS A 112 7.50 30.09 -2.02
C LYS A 112 8.53 29.27 -1.22
N THR A 113 8.35 29.15 0.10
CA THR A 113 9.21 28.40 1.03
C THR A 113 8.73 26.97 1.28
N ALA A 114 7.47 26.64 0.98
CA ALA A 114 6.95 25.30 1.17
C ALA A 114 7.00 24.53 -0.16
N PRO A 115 7.51 23.29 -0.17
CA PRO A 115 7.38 22.45 -1.34
C PRO A 115 5.90 22.15 -1.59
N VAL A 116 5.52 21.97 -2.86
CA VAL A 116 4.15 21.64 -3.25
C VAL A 116 3.78 20.23 -2.79
N LEU A 117 4.74 19.32 -2.81
CA LEU A 117 4.60 17.95 -2.33
C LEU A 117 5.50 17.72 -1.09
N PRO A 118 5.06 16.90 -0.13
CA PRO A 118 5.93 16.51 0.97
C PRO A 118 7.13 15.69 0.45
N PRO A 119 8.27 15.73 1.16
CA PRO A 119 9.42 14.91 0.80
C PRO A 119 9.08 13.41 0.92
N PRO A 120 9.65 12.57 0.03
CA PRO A 120 9.36 11.13 0.05
C PRO A 120 10.00 10.46 1.28
N SER A 121 9.27 9.58 1.95
CA SER A 121 9.79 8.81 3.08
C SER A 121 10.95 7.89 2.66
N ASP A 122 11.75 7.48 3.64
CA ASP A 122 12.82 6.49 3.43
C ASP A 122 12.30 5.17 2.85
N HIS A 123 11.07 4.77 3.21
CA HIS A 123 10.42 3.58 2.67
C HIS A 123 10.11 3.75 1.17
N ALA A 124 9.49 4.87 0.78
CA ALA A 124 9.19 5.17 -0.61
C ALA A 124 10.48 5.30 -1.44
N ARG A 125 11.51 5.96 -0.92
CA ARG A 125 12.82 6.11 -1.58
C ARG A 125 13.48 4.75 -1.84
N TYR A 126 13.48 3.87 -0.84
CA TYR A 126 14.05 2.52 -0.98
C TYR A 126 13.29 1.66 -1.99
N THR A 127 11.96 1.62 -1.90
CA THR A 127 11.12 0.80 -2.78
C THR A 127 11.10 1.35 -4.22
N LYS A 128 11.12 2.67 -4.40
CA LYS A 128 11.29 3.33 -5.71
C LYS A 128 12.64 2.97 -6.35
N TYR A 129 13.72 2.93 -5.57
CA TYR A 129 15.02 2.49 -6.06
C TYR A 129 15.00 1.05 -6.60
N TRP A 130 14.41 0.10 -5.86
CA TRP A 130 14.37 -1.30 -6.31
C TRP A 130 13.39 -1.57 -7.46
N THR A 131 12.25 -0.87 -7.47
CA THR A 131 11.30 -0.95 -8.59
C THR A 131 11.87 -0.38 -9.88
N THR A 132 12.70 0.68 -9.82
CA THR A 132 13.38 1.23 -11.01
C THR A 132 14.55 0.34 -11.44
N ARG A 133 15.36 -0.15 -10.49
CA ARG A 133 16.56 -0.96 -10.75
C ARG A 133 16.28 -2.33 -11.35
N SER A 134 15.23 -3.03 -10.90
CA SER A 134 14.97 -4.41 -11.32
C SER A 134 13.52 -4.66 -11.74
N GLY A 135 13.35 -5.18 -12.96
CA GLY A 135 12.04 -5.55 -13.49
C GLY A 135 11.41 -6.72 -12.74
N VAL A 136 12.24 -7.65 -12.22
CA VAL A 136 11.78 -8.80 -11.41
C VAL A 136 11.17 -8.31 -10.11
N TYR A 137 11.85 -7.45 -9.35
CA TYR A 137 11.29 -6.85 -8.12
C TYR A 137 10.01 -6.10 -8.42
N ARG A 138 9.98 -5.28 -9.49
CA ARG A 138 8.78 -4.52 -9.89
C ARG A 138 7.57 -5.42 -10.17
N LYS A 139 7.77 -6.53 -10.88
CA LYS A 139 6.69 -7.49 -11.16
C LYS A 139 6.28 -8.25 -9.89
N ALA A 140 7.25 -8.72 -9.12
CA ALA A 140 7.01 -9.50 -7.91
C ALA A 140 6.30 -8.68 -6.82
N SER A 141 6.72 -7.43 -6.59
CA SER A 141 6.12 -6.56 -5.58
C SER A 141 4.69 -6.15 -5.94
N ARG A 142 4.43 -5.82 -7.21
CA ARG A 142 3.08 -5.55 -7.70
C ARG A 142 2.18 -6.77 -7.54
N LEU A 143 2.65 -7.94 -7.98
CA LEU A 143 1.86 -9.17 -7.89
C LEU A 143 1.56 -9.54 -6.44
N LEU A 144 2.54 -9.40 -5.53
CA LEU A 144 2.37 -9.66 -4.10
C LEU A 144 1.31 -8.73 -3.47
N VAL A 145 1.30 -7.45 -3.85
CA VAL A 145 0.29 -6.49 -3.37
C VAL A 145 -1.08 -6.77 -3.96
N THR A 146 -1.17 -7.08 -5.26
CA THR A 146 -2.45 -7.44 -5.89
C THR A 146 -3.04 -8.70 -5.28
N ILE A 147 -2.21 -9.69 -4.93
CA ILE A 147 -2.67 -10.88 -4.19
C ILE A 147 -3.24 -10.47 -2.83
N GLY A 148 -2.56 -9.57 -2.11
CA GLY A 148 -3.04 -9.08 -0.81
C GLY A 148 -4.41 -8.41 -0.87
N TYR A 149 -4.79 -7.80 -1.99
CA TYR A 149 -6.13 -7.21 -2.16
C TYR A 149 -7.22 -8.23 -2.47
N ILE A 150 -6.89 -9.35 -3.12
CA ILE A 150 -7.87 -10.33 -3.62
C ILE A 150 -7.94 -11.60 -2.79
N GLU A 151 -6.99 -11.85 -1.88
CA GLU A 151 -6.87 -13.13 -1.19
C GLU A 151 -8.10 -13.50 -0.37
N LEU A 152 -8.68 -12.54 0.35
CA LEU A 152 -9.88 -12.74 1.15
C LEU A 152 -11.11 -12.97 0.25
N LEU A 153 -11.25 -12.19 -0.83
CA LEU A 153 -12.29 -12.37 -1.84
C LEU A 153 -12.23 -13.78 -2.45
N VAL A 154 -11.05 -14.20 -2.90
CA VAL A 154 -10.85 -15.53 -3.49
C VAL A 154 -11.20 -16.63 -2.49
N GLU A 155 -10.86 -16.44 -1.21
CA GLU A 155 -11.24 -17.37 -0.15
C GLU A 155 -12.77 -17.43 0.06
N MET A 156 -13.45 -16.28 0.13
CA MET A 156 -14.91 -16.19 0.25
C MET A 156 -15.63 -16.87 -0.92
N VAL A 157 -15.17 -16.60 -2.16
CA VAL A 157 -15.74 -17.22 -3.36
C VAL A 157 -15.46 -18.72 -3.40
N ALA A 158 -14.25 -19.15 -3.06
CA ALA A 158 -13.90 -20.57 -3.02
C ALA A 158 -14.73 -21.33 -2.00
N ARG A 159 -14.98 -20.74 -0.82
CA ARG A 159 -15.86 -21.32 0.19
C ARG A 159 -17.29 -21.46 -0.32
N LYS A 160 -17.86 -20.39 -0.88
CA LYS A 160 -19.25 -20.34 -1.34
C LYS A 160 -19.52 -21.28 -2.53
N ARG A 161 -18.58 -21.41 -3.48
CA ARG A 161 -18.79 -22.19 -4.72
C ARG A 161 -18.19 -23.60 -4.70
N LEU A 162 -17.08 -23.81 -4.02
CA LEU A 162 -16.25 -25.02 -4.17
C LEU A 162 -16.17 -25.87 -2.89
N GLY A 163 -16.77 -25.38 -1.80
CA GLY A 163 -16.80 -26.05 -0.50
C GLY A 163 -15.46 -26.04 0.24
N ASP A 164 -15.49 -26.44 1.51
CA ASP A 164 -14.34 -26.27 2.42
C ASP A 164 -13.09 -27.04 1.98
N ARG A 165 -13.22 -28.23 1.39
CA ARG A 165 -12.05 -29.03 0.95
C ARG A 165 -11.24 -28.31 -0.13
N ARG A 166 -11.91 -27.74 -1.14
CA ARG A 166 -11.25 -27.04 -2.23
C ARG A 166 -10.77 -25.65 -1.81
N ARG A 167 -11.51 -24.96 -0.92
CA ARG A 167 -11.07 -23.69 -0.29
C ARG A 167 -9.65 -23.81 0.26
N TRP A 168 -9.35 -24.84 1.06
CA TRP A 168 -8.01 -25.03 1.63
C TRP A 168 -6.91 -25.28 0.58
N ASN A 169 -7.25 -25.84 -0.59
CA ASN A 169 -6.29 -25.97 -1.69
C ASN A 169 -5.96 -24.61 -2.32
N TYR A 170 -6.95 -23.71 -2.45
CA TYR A 170 -6.70 -22.33 -2.90
C TYR A 170 -5.88 -21.54 -1.90
N VAL A 171 -6.22 -21.62 -0.61
CA VAL A 171 -5.46 -20.96 0.46
C VAL A 171 -4.00 -21.44 0.45
N LEU A 172 -3.77 -22.75 0.32
CA LEU A 172 -2.43 -23.31 0.19
C LEU A 172 -1.71 -22.80 -1.06
N GLY A 173 -2.36 -22.83 -2.22
CA GLY A 173 -1.77 -22.39 -3.49
C GLY A 173 -1.39 -20.90 -3.47
N LEU A 174 -2.29 -20.04 -2.99
CA LEU A 174 -2.05 -18.61 -2.83
C LEU A 174 -0.90 -18.34 -1.86
N GLU A 175 -0.83 -19.08 -0.76
CA GLU A 175 0.23 -18.90 0.22
C GLU A 175 1.59 -19.38 -0.33
N VAL A 176 1.64 -20.49 -1.06
CA VAL A 176 2.83 -20.93 -1.80
C VAL A 176 3.29 -19.83 -2.76
N VAL A 177 2.40 -19.25 -3.56
CA VAL A 177 2.74 -18.16 -4.48
C VAL A 177 3.27 -16.94 -3.72
N LYS A 178 2.62 -16.52 -2.63
CA LYS A 178 3.08 -15.38 -1.80
C LYS A 178 4.48 -15.61 -1.21
N THR A 179 4.73 -16.79 -0.65
CA THR A 179 6.04 -17.12 -0.08
C THR A 179 7.13 -17.14 -1.14
N LEU A 180 6.88 -17.71 -2.31
CA LEU A 180 7.83 -17.69 -3.43
C LEU A 180 8.14 -16.26 -3.88
N LEU A 181 7.13 -15.38 -3.98
CA LEU A 181 7.36 -13.97 -4.33
C LEU A 181 8.20 -13.24 -3.30
N ARG A 182 7.94 -13.46 -2.00
CA ARG A 182 8.75 -12.90 -0.91
C ARG A 182 10.19 -13.40 -0.97
N LEU A 183 10.40 -14.68 -1.26
CA LEU A 183 11.74 -15.27 -1.42
C LEU A 183 12.47 -14.76 -2.67
N ILE A 184 11.76 -14.54 -3.79
CA ILE A 184 12.33 -13.90 -4.98
C ILE A 184 12.76 -12.47 -4.64
N ILE A 185 11.93 -11.71 -3.93
CA ILE A 185 12.28 -10.35 -3.49
C ILE A 185 13.51 -10.39 -2.58
N LEU A 186 13.54 -11.29 -1.60
CA LEU A 186 14.66 -11.47 -0.68
C LEU A 186 15.96 -11.83 -1.42
N GLY A 187 15.89 -12.72 -2.42
CA GLY A 187 17.04 -13.14 -3.22
C GLY A 187 17.57 -12.03 -4.13
N VAL A 188 16.70 -11.17 -4.68
CA VAL A 188 17.12 -10.04 -5.52
C VAL A 188 17.73 -8.91 -4.70
N THR A 189 17.17 -8.62 -3.51
CA THR A 189 17.61 -7.48 -2.71
C THR A 189 18.75 -7.81 -1.76
N GLY A 190 18.87 -9.06 -1.30
CA GLY A 190 19.80 -9.46 -0.23
C GLY A 190 19.55 -8.74 1.11
N ARG A 191 18.32 -8.22 1.27
CA ARG A 191 17.90 -7.23 2.29
C ARG A 191 16.53 -7.61 2.83
N PRO A 192 16.13 -7.12 4.02
CA PRO A 192 14.85 -7.47 4.61
C PRO A 192 13.69 -7.11 3.67
N VAL A 193 12.66 -7.98 3.64
CA VAL A 193 11.50 -7.79 2.75
C VAL A 193 10.53 -6.80 3.37
N LEU A 194 10.54 -5.57 2.87
CA LEU A 194 9.64 -4.52 3.38
C LEU A 194 8.17 -4.83 3.12
N HIS A 195 7.33 -4.35 4.03
CA HIS A 195 5.89 -4.48 3.98
C HIS A 195 5.21 -3.11 4.07
N PRO A 196 4.53 -2.65 3.00
CA PRO A 196 4.39 -3.28 1.69
C PRO A 196 5.67 -3.18 0.82
N PRO A 197 5.89 -4.10 -0.13
CA PRO A 197 7.08 -4.11 -1.00
C PRO A 197 7.00 -3.09 -2.16
N THR A 198 5.99 -2.23 -2.17
CA THR A 198 5.73 -1.25 -3.24
C THR A 198 5.87 0.16 -2.68
N PRO A 199 6.21 1.14 -3.53
CA PRO A 199 6.21 2.53 -3.11
C PRO A 199 4.81 2.93 -2.67
N GLN A 200 4.69 3.34 -1.41
CA GLN A 200 3.45 3.85 -0.88
C GLN A 200 3.27 5.29 -1.31
N ARG A 201 2.01 5.66 -1.50
CA ARG A 201 1.63 7.04 -1.72
C ARG A 201 1.47 7.75 -0.38
N GLU A 202 2.20 8.85 -0.21
CA GLU A 202 2.31 9.57 1.06
C GLU A 202 1.63 10.93 1.06
N TYR A 203 1.14 11.38 -0.09
CA TYR A 203 0.49 12.68 -0.23
C TYR A 203 -0.95 12.55 -0.70
N ASP A 204 -1.77 13.43 -0.15
CA ASP A 204 -3.16 13.55 -0.49
C ASP A 204 -3.32 14.31 -1.81
N LEU A 205 -4.05 13.71 -2.75
CA LEU A 205 -4.41 14.35 -4.03
C LEU A 205 -5.16 15.69 -3.83
N LEU A 206 -5.82 15.86 -2.68
CA LEU A 206 -6.60 17.07 -2.36
C LEU A 206 -5.71 18.22 -1.88
N SER A 207 -4.49 17.93 -1.41
CA SER A 207 -3.53 18.97 -1.04
C SER A 207 -2.71 19.45 -2.24
N ILE A 208 -2.79 18.77 -3.39
CA ILE A 208 -2.10 19.19 -4.61
C ILE A 208 -2.94 20.24 -5.33
N PRO A 209 -2.42 21.46 -5.55
CA PRO A 209 -3.13 22.46 -6.34
C PRO A 209 -3.34 21.98 -7.78
N SER A 210 -4.55 22.14 -8.30
CA SER A 210 -4.95 21.66 -9.64
C SER A 210 -4.10 22.23 -10.78
N ALA A 211 -3.51 23.41 -10.58
CA ALA A 211 -2.57 24.05 -11.50
C ALA A 211 -1.29 23.22 -11.73
N VAL A 212 -0.81 22.49 -10.72
CA VAL A 212 0.40 21.67 -10.81
C VAL A 212 0.14 20.40 -11.61
N LEU A 213 -1.04 19.80 -11.43
CA LEU A 213 -1.50 18.66 -12.23
C LEU A 213 -1.71 19.05 -13.70
N LYS A 214 -2.25 20.25 -13.97
CA LYS A 214 -2.39 20.80 -15.33
C LYS A 214 -1.05 21.20 -15.97
N THR A 215 -0.07 21.62 -15.18
CA THR A 215 1.27 21.96 -15.70
C THR A 215 2.07 20.70 -16.04
N ALA A 216 1.95 19.63 -15.26
CA ALA A 216 2.48 18.31 -15.60
C ALA A 216 1.96 17.83 -16.97
N LYS A 217 0.67 18.08 -17.29
CA LYS A 217 0.08 17.83 -18.61
C LYS A 217 0.79 18.58 -19.76
N LYS A 218 1.26 19.82 -19.53
CA LYS A 218 1.91 20.65 -20.57
C LYS A 218 3.33 20.19 -20.90
N ALA A 219 4.03 19.57 -19.95
CA ALA A 219 5.37 19.01 -20.18
C ALA A 219 5.37 17.71 -21.01
N VAL A 220 4.22 17.03 -21.13
CA VAL A 220 4.08 15.70 -21.74
C VAL A 220 3.74 15.73 -23.25
N ILE A 221 3.46 16.91 -23.83
CA ILE A 221 3.28 17.04 -25.30
C ILE A 221 4.55 17.63 -25.96
N PRO A 222 5.59 16.82 -26.26
CA PRO A 222 6.58 17.21 -27.26
C PRO A 222 6.54 16.24 -28.45
N THR A 223 5.69 16.48 -29.45
CA THR A 223 5.81 15.85 -30.78
C THR A 223 5.34 16.78 -31.91
N GLY A 224 6.27 17.15 -32.81
CA GLY A 224 5.97 17.54 -34.20
C GLY A 224 6.34 18.98 -34.63
N PRO A 225 6.92 19.20 -35.84
CA PRO A 225 7.77 20.36 -36.14
C PRO A 225 7.08 21.55 -36.83
N LYS A 226 7.66 22.74 -36.59
CA LYS A 226 7.68 24.00 -37.37
C LYS A 226 6.43 24.42 -38.18
N ALA A 227 5.92 25.60 -37.83
CA ALA A 227 5.87 26.83 -38.67
C ALA A 227 4.54 27.58 -38.54
N SER A 228 4.61 28.80 -38.01
CA SER A 228 4.02 30.00 -38.63
C SER A 228 4.44 31.22 -37.82
N GLU A 229 5.06 32.16 -38.54
CA GLU A 229 5.39 33.53 -38.17
C GLU A 229 4.12 34.33 -37.81
N GLU A 230 4.33 35.48 -37.15
CA GLU A 230 3.40 36.56 -36.71
C GLU A 230 3.52 36.77 -35.18
N GLU A 231 3.95 37.90 -34.60
CA GLU A 231 4.32 39.26 -35.04
C GLU A 231 5.35 39.83 -34.04
N GLU A 232 6.37 40.54 -34.54
CA GLU A 232 7.25 41.40 -33.74
C GLU A 232 6.61 42.79 -33.57
N GLN A 233 6.36 43.23 -32.33
CA GLN A 233 6.17 44.63 -31.95
C GLN A 233 6.67 44.91 -30.52
N PRO A 234 7.03 46.17 -30.20
CA PRO A 234 8.35 46.50 -29.66
C PRO A 234 8.46 46.40 -28.14
N ILE A 235 9.70 46.18 -27.72
CA ILE A 235 10.23 46.11 -26.36
C ILE A 235 9.77 47.34 -25.55
N THR A 236 8.63 47.22 -24.88
CA THR A 236 8.26 48.09 -23.76
C THR A 236 8.61 47.34 -22.49
N ALA A 237 9.56 47.90 -21.74
CA ALA A 237 10.20 47.35 -20.56
C ALA A 237 9.33 46.34 -19.79
N LEU A 238 9.79 45.08 -19.73
CA LEU A 238 9.32 44.13 -18.74
C LEU A 238 9.37 44.82 -17.36
N PRO A 239 8.32 44.78 -16.53
CA PRO A 239 8.54 44.98 -15.11
C PRO A 239 9.51 43.87 -14.71
N SER A 240 10.72 44.24 -14.30
CA SER A 240 11.66 43.30 -13.70
C SER A 240 10.89 42.62 -12.57
N HIS A 241 10.53 41.35 -12.73
CA HIS A 241 9.91 40.58 -11.67
C HIS A 241 10.97 40.47 -10.57
N GLY A 242 10.93 41.43 -9.64
CA GLY A 242 11.83 41.51 -8.52
C GLY A 242 11.75 40.20 -7.75
N ALA A 243 12.89 39.75 -7.22
CA ALA A 243 12.95 38.61 -6.34
C ALA A 243 11.99 38.83 -5.15
N VAL A 244 10.78 38.25 -5.24
CA VAL A 244 9.82 38.30 -4.15
C VAL A 244 10.34 37.35 -3.08
N THR A 245 10.98 37.93 -2.06
CA THR A 245 11.41 37.26 -0.84
C THR A 245 10.20 36.69 -0.11
N PRO A 246 10.33 35.56 0.59
CA PRO A 246 9.21 34.95 1.29
C PRO A 246 8.59 35.95 2.29
N THR A 247 7.28 36.12 2.24
CA THR A 247 6.52 36.95 3.18
C THR A 247 6.50 36.25 4.55
N LEU A 248 7.58 36.41 5.29
CA LEU A 248 7.69 35.93 6.67
C LEU A 248 7.22 37.04 7.61
N PRO A 249 6.64 36.68 8.77
CA PRO A 249 6.44 37.67 9.82
C PRO A 249 7.81 38.25 10.21
N PRO A 250 7.91 39.57 10.37
CA PRO A 250 9.14 40.19 10.84
C PRO A 250 9.57 39.52 12.16
N TYR A 251 10.86 39.22 12.31
CA TYR A 251 11.48 38.55 13.48
C TYR A 251 11.24 37.04 13.63
N ALA A 252 10.84 36.32 12.56
CA ALA A 252 10.78 34.86 12.62
C ALA A 252 12.17 34.22 12.94
N PRO A 253 12.24 33.25 13.86
CA PRO A 253 13.52 32.61 14.21
C PRO A 253 14.08 31.81 13.02
N LEU A 254 15.40 31.84 12.79
CA LEU A 254 16.06 31.12 11.68
C LEU A 254 15.67 29.63 11.55
N ARG A 255 15.34 28.98 12.67
CA ARG A 255 14.88 27.58 12.69
C ARG A 255 13.57 27.37 11.92
N SER A 256 12.66 28.35 11.91
CA SER A 256 11.41 28.25 11.14
C SER A 256 11.67 28.31 9.64
N HIS A 257 12.80 28.90 9.22
CA HIS A 257 13.24 28.93 7.82
C HIS A 257 14.02 27.67 7.44
N LEU A 258 14.95 27.22 8.28
CA LEU A 258 15.83 26.10 7.95
C LEU A 258 15.15 24.73 8.06
N PHE A 259 14.26 24.51 9.03
CA PHE A 259 13.67 23.19 9.27
C PHE A 259 12.79 22.67 8.11
N PRO A 260 11.94 23.50 7.46
CA PRO A 260 11.24 23.10 6.25
C PRO A 260 12.20 22.79 5.09
N LEU A 261 13.26 23.60 4.95
CA LEU A 261 14.27 23.40 3.91
C LEU A 261 15.09 22.12 4.13
N THR A 262 15.41 21.77 5.38
CA THR A 262 16.12 20.52 5.68
C THR A 262 15.31 19.29 5.30
N ASN A 263 13.99 19.36 5.46
CA ASN A 263 13.10 18.27 5.08
C ASN A 263 12.92 18.17 3.56
N ALA A 264 13.09 19.28 2.84
CA ALA A 264 12.93 19.35 1.39
C ALA A 264 14.27 19.34 0.63
N LEU A 265 15.30 18.71 1.21
CA LEU A 265 16.61 18.56 0.54
C LEU A 265 16.46 17.73 -0.75
N PRO A 266 17.19 18.10 -1.83
CA PRO A 266 17.29 17.27 -3.02
C PRO A 266 17.73 15.84 -2.71
N GLU A 267 17.18 14.86 -3.43
CA GLU A 267 17.46 13.43 -3.22
C GLU A 267 18.97 13.10 -3.30
N GLU A 268 19.75 13.89 -4.04
CA GLU A 268 21.20 13.73 -4.22
C GLU A 268 22.00 14.00 -2.93
N HIS A 269 21.49 14.85 -2.04
CA HIS A 269 22.15 15.22 -0.78
C HIS A 269 21.77 14.27 0.37
N LEU A 270 20.72 13.45 0.17
CA LEU A 270 20.27 12.49 1.16
C LEU A 270 21.08 11.18 1.06
N ALA A 271 21.07 10.40 2.15
CA ALA A 271 21.70 9.09 2.16
C ALA A 271 21.16 8.20 1.04
N HIS A 272 22.05 7.55 0.28
CA HIS A 272 21.66 6.73 -0.87
C HIS A 272 20.67 5.63 -0.46
N PRO A 273 19.64 5.29 -1.25
CA PRO A 273 18.62 4.30 -0.86
C PRO A 273 19.18 2.95 -0.40
N ILE A 274 20.29 2.49 -1.00
CA ILE A 274 20.98 1.24 -0.60
C ILE A 274 21.57 1.33 0.82
N SER A 275 21.93 2.51 1.31
CA SER A 275 22.45 2.68 2.67
C SER A 275 21.36 2.70 3.74
N LEU A 276 20.08 2.87 3.37
CA LEU A 276 18.96 2.91 4.31
C LEU A 276 18.76 1.57 5.03
N LEU A 277 19.10 0.47 4.36
CA LEU A 277 19.09 -0.88 4.94
C LEU A 277 20.51 -1.46 4.93
N PRO A 278 20.89 -2.27 5.94
CA PRO A 278 22.10 -3.08 5.86
C PRO A 278 21.86 -4.34 5.02
N THR A 279 22.93 -4.92 4.49
CA THR A 279 22.91 -6.29 3.95
C THR A 279 22.71 -7.30 5.07
N LEU A 280 21.95 -8.36 4.82
CA LEU A 280 21.63 -9.35 5.84
C LEU A 280 22.84 -10.23 6.18
N THR A 281 23.10 -10.40 7.47
CA THR A 281 23.99 -11.46 7.98
C THR A 281 23.32 -12.83 7.78
N PRO A 282 24.07 -13.96 7.73
CA PRO A 282 23.48 -15.28 7.49
C PRO A 282 22.37 -15.64 8.49
N GLY A 283 22.50 -15.25 9.77
CA GLY A 283 21.45 -15.44 10.77
C GLY A 283 20.19 -14.62 10.49
N GLN A 284 20.35 -13.36 10.06
CA GLN A 284 19.21 -12.52 9.67
C GLN A 284 18.57 -12.97 8.35
N TYR A 285 19.36 -13.54 7.43
CA TYR A 285 18.84 -14.11 6.20
C TYR A 285 17.90 -15.29 6.50
N VAL A 286 18.30 -16.17 7.43
CA VAL A 286 17.44 -17.26 7.92
C VAL A 286 16.19 -16.72 8.61
N SER A 287 16.30 -15.64 9.39
CA SER A 287 15.16 -15.04 10.09
C SER A 287 14.11 -14.47 9.12
N GLU A 288 14.55 -13.88 8.01
CA GLU A 288 13.68 -13.38 6.93
C GLU A 288 13.06 -14.53 6.12
N ILE A 289 13.81 -15.61 5.85
CA ILE A 289 13.24 -16.81 5.22
C ILE A 289 12.14 -17.41 6.11
N ILE A 290 12.42 -17.53 7.40
CA ILE A 290 11.44 -18.01 8.38
C ILE A 290 10.20 -17.12 8.30
N GLU A 291 10.35 -15.81 8.47
CA GLU A 291 9.23 -14.86 8.48
C GLU A 291 8.40 -14.94 7.20
N SER A 292 9.07 -15.04 6.04
CA SER A 292 8.40 -15.16 4.75
C SER A 292 7.58 -16.45 4.61
N SER A 293 7.96 -17.53 5.30
CA SER A 293 7.38 -18.87 5.19
C SER A 293 6.45 -19.27 6.34
N VAL A 294 6.34 -18.47 7.41
CA VAL A 294 5.55 -18.84 8.61
C VAL A 294 4.06 -19.01 8.30
N THR A 295 3.50 -18.17 7.43
CA THR A 295 2.10 -18.23 7.02
C THR A 295 1.80 -19.50 6.22
N LEU A 296 2.68 -19.89 5.29
CA LEU A 296 2.60 -21.17 4.58
C LEU A 296 2.67 -22.35 5.55
N LEU A 297 3.63 -22.31 6.46
CA LEU A 297 3.82 -23.37 7.44
C LEU A 297 2.58 -23.51 8.34
N HIS A 298 1.90 -22.41 8.66
CA HIS A 298 0.62 -22.44 9.35
C HIS A 298 -0.44 -23.23 8.59
N VAL A 299 -0.64 -22.90 7.31
CA VAL A 299 -1.66 -23.53 6.46
C VAL A 299 -1.37 -25.03 6.31
N VAL A 300 -0.11 -25.39 6.11
CA VAL A 300 0.32 -26.79 6.02
C VAL A 300 0.05 -27.53 7.33
N LEU A 301 0.33 -26.92 8.48
CA LEU A 301 0.04 -27.52 9.79
C LEU A 301 -1.46 -27.65 10.04
N LEU A 302 -2.28 -26.66 9.67
CA LEU A 302 -3.73 -26.72 9.75
C LEU A 302 -4.28 -27.86 8.88
N LEU A 303 -3.81 -27.98 7.64
CA LEU A 303 -4.23 -29.05 6.71
C LEU A 303 -3.81 -30.45 7.22
N ARG A 304 -2.61 -30.56 7.81
CA ARG A 304 -2.13 -31.79 8.44
C ARG A 304 -2.94 -32.16 9.69
N SER A 305 -3.27 -31.17 10.51
CA SER A 305 -4.08 -31.36 11.71
C SER A 305 -5.51 -31.77 11.35
N ALA A 306 -6.11 -31.18 10.31
CA ALA A 306 -7.44 -31.53 9.83
C ALA A 306 -7.53 -33.00 9.36
N LYS A 307 -6.48 -33.55 8.76
CA LYS A 307 -6.40 -34.98 8.37
C LYS A 307 -6.24 -35.94 9.56
N ARG A 308 -5.74 -35.47 10.71
CA ARG A 308 -5.42 -36.28 11.89
C ARG A 308 -6.54 -36.36 12.94
N ARG A 309 -7.77 -35.93 12.60
CA ARG A 309 -8.92 -35.75 13.51
C ARG A 309 -9.48 -37.03 14.17
N ASN A 310 -8.73 -38.12 14.21
CA ASN A 310 -9.06 -39.38 14.89
C ASN A 310 -8.34 -39.58 16.25
N THR A 311 -7.65 -38.57 16.79
CA THR A 311 -7.03 -38.71 18.11
C THR A 311 -8.05 -38.46 19.22
N SER A 312 -8.43 -39.55 19.90
CA SER A 312 -9.27 -39.55 21.10
C SER A 312 -8.81 -38.51 22.13
N TYR A 313 -9.71 -37.62 22.54
CA TYR A 313 -9.48 -36.64 23.59
C TYR A 313 -9.17 -37.34 24.92
N GLY A 314 -8.14 -36.88 25.64
CA GLY A 314 -7.84 -37.36 26.99
C GLY A 314 -8.84 -36.81 28.00
N ARG A 315 -9.45 -37.69 28.81
CA ARG A 315 -10.52 -37.37 29.81
C ARG A 315 -10.13 -36.32 30.87
N PHE A 316 -8.84 -35.99 30.99
CA PHE A 316 -8.31 -35.05 32.00
C PHE A 316 -7.61 -33.82 31.41
N SER A 317 -7.75 -33.55 30.11
CA SER A 317 -7.16 -32.35 29.49
C SER A 317 -8.13 -31.16 29.57
N LEU A 318 -7.62 -29.98 29.95
CA LEU A 318 -8.39 -28.73 29.86
C LEU A 318 -8.91 -28.57 28.42
N PRO A 319 -10.14 -28.06 28.21
CA PRO A 319 -10.71 -27.90 26.87
C PRO A 319 -9.79 -27.08 25.93
N THR A 320 -8.98 -26.17 26.48
CA THR A 320 -7.96 -25.39 25.75
C THR A 320 -6.73 -26.19 25.31
N LEU A 321 -6.36 -27.25 26.06
CA LEU A 321 -5.24 -28.17 25.75
C LEU A 321 -5.69 -29.42 24.98
N SER A 322 -6.99 -29.67 24.94
CA SER A 322 -7.60 -30.82 24.24
C SER A 322 -7.64 -30.64 22.71
N SER A 323 -7.62 -29.39 22.24
CA SER A 323 -7.48 -29.06 20.81
C SER A 323 -6.03 -29.24 20.35
N PRO A 324 -5.76 -29.67 19.10
CA PRO A 324 -4.41 -29.67 18.56
C PRO A 324 -3.84 -28.24 18.56
N THR A 325 -3.06 -27.89 19.57
CA THR A 325 -2.41 -26.58 19.73
C THR A 325 -1.18 -26.43 18.83
N LEU A 326 -0.63 -27.55 18.34
CA LEU A 326 0.54 -27.65 17.49
C LEU A 326 0.52 -26.70 16.26
N PRO A 327 -0.55 -26.61 15.45
CA PRO A 327 -0.62 -25.69 14.32
C PRO A 327 -0.50 -24.20 14.68
N TYR A 328 -0.80 -23.82 15.92
CA TYR A 328 -0.72 -22.43 16.38
C TYR A 328 0.57 -22.15 17.17
N LEU A 329 1.01 -23.11 17.99
CA LEU A 329 2.19 -22.98 18.84
C LEU A 329 3.48 -22.97 18.00
N LEU A 330 3.62 -23.88 17.03
CA LEU A 330 4.86 -24.02 16.26
C LEU A 330 5.18 -22.75 15.44
N PRO A 331 4.24 -22.13 14.71
CA PRO A 331 4.51 -20.87 14.05
C PRO A 331 4.89 -19.72 14.99
N LEU A 332 4.28 -19.64 16.18
CA LEU A 332 4.65 -18.65 17.19
C LEU A 332 6.08 -18.88 17.70
N LEU A 333 6.48 -20.12 17.95
CA LEU A 333 7.87 -20.44 18.28
C LEU A 333 8.82 -20.08 17.16
N LEU A 334 8.42 -20.31 15.91
CA LEU A 334 9.23 -19.97 14.73
C LEU A 334 9.43 -18.45 14.61
N CYS A 335 8.39 -17.65 14.83
CA CYS A 335 8.51 -16.19 14.87
C CYS A 335 9.34 -15.70 16.07
N LEU A 336 9.20 -16.32 17.26
CA LEU A 336 10.04 -16.00 18.42
C LEU A 336 11.51 -16.37 18.19
N TRP A 337 11.75 -17.48 17.48
CA TRP A 337 13.08 -17.88 17.07
C TRP A 337 13.66 -16.89 16.06
N SER A 338 12.90 -16.53 15.01
CA SER A 338 13.25 -15.47 14.06
C SER A 338 13.59 -14.16 14.78
N ARG A 339 12.79 -13.75 15.78
CA ARG A 339 13.07 -12.58 16.62
C ARG A 339 14.38 -12.66 17.38
N ARG A 340 14.80 -13.86 17.84
CA ARG A 340 16.12 -14.06 18.47
C ARG A 340 17.26 -13.90 17.46
N LEU A 341 17.10 -14.43 16.24
CA LEU A 341 18.10 -14.30 15.16
C LEU A 341 18.24 -12.85 14.67
N ARG A 342 17.20 -12.01 14.81
CA ARG A 342 17.20 -10.59 14.42
C ARG A 342 17.87 -9.64 15.43
N ARG A 343 18.30 -10.10 16.62
CA ARG A 343 18.82 -9.23 17.70
C ARG A 343 20.17 -8.60 17.34
N THR A 344 20.13 -7.52 16.57
CA THR A 344 21.25 -6.62 16.30
C THR A 344 20.78 -5.18 16.43
N HIS A 345 21.54 -4.34 17.12
CA HIS A 345 21.25 -2.92 17.24
C HIS A 345 21.61 -2.19 15.93
N SER A 346 20.65 -2.08 15.00
CA SER A 346 20.81 -1.22 13.82
C SER A 346 20.23 0.16 14.11
N LYS A 347 20.95 1.20 13.68
CA LYS A 347 20.56 2.63 13.87
C LYS A 347 19.60 3.14 12.79
N SER A 348 19.20 2.30 11.82
CA SER A 348 18.33 2.71 10.72
C SER A 348 16.86 2.72 11.15
N ILE A 349 16.18 3.86 10.95
CA ILE A 349 14.77 4.05 11.29
C ILE A 349 13.90 3.07 10.49
N LEU A 350 14.18 2.90 9.20
CA LEU A 350 13.45 1.99 8.31
C LEU A 350 13.51 0.52 8.76
N LEU A 351 14.66 0.06 9.27
CA LEU A 351 14.79 -1.30 9.80
C LEU A 351 14.05 -1.44 11.13
N ALA A 352 14.10 -0.42 11.99
CA ALA A 352 13.34 -0.43 13.24
C ALA A 352 11.82 -0.50 12.98
N GLU A 353 11.33 0.24 11.99
CA GLU A 353 9.94 0.17 11.53
C GLU A 353 9.58 -1.22 10.98
N HIS A 354 10.44 -1.80 10.14
CA HIS A 354 10.27 -3.18 9.66
C HIS A 354 10.13 -4.17 10.83
N HIS A 355 11.03 -4.11 11.81
CA HIS A 355 10.97 -4.96 12.99
C HIS A 355 9.71 -4.72 13.84
N ALA A 356 9.28 -3.48 14.00
CA ALA A 356 8.04 -3.15 14.70
C ALA A 356 6.83 -3.78 14.00
N ASN A 357 6.81 -3.77 12.67
CA ASN A 357 5.74 -4.41 11.89
C ASN A 357 5.73 -5.94 12.06
N LEU A 358 6.90 -6.59 12.12
CA LEU A 358 6.99 -8.03 12.40
C LEU A 358 6.55 -8.37 13.83
N ASP A 359 6.91 -7.54 14.81
CA ASP A 359 6.49 -7.72 16.21
C ASP A 359 4.98 -7.50 16.38
N ARG A 360 4.38 -6.54 15.64
CA ARG A 360 2.92 -6.35 15.56
C ARG A 360 2.22 -7.59 15.00
N ARG A 361 2.76 -8.20 13.93
CA ARG A 361 2.22 -9.44 13.34
C ARG A 361 2.34 -10.64 14.28
N LEU A 362 3.47 -10.78 14.97
CA LEU A 362 3.64 -11.79 16.02
C LEU A 362 2.55 -11.65 17.10
N ALA A 363 2.31 -10.43 17.58
CA ALA A 363 1.29 -10.16 18.57
C ALA A 363 -0.13 -10.43 18.03
N ALA A 364 -0.44 -9.94 16.83
CA ALA A 364 -1.71 -10.19 16.16
C ALA A 364 -1.97 -11.70 16.05
N ARG A 365 -1.00 -12.47 15.59
CA ARG A 365 -1.12 -13.93 15.50
C ARG A 365 -1.33 -14.59 16.87
N ALA A 366 -0.60 -14.17 17.89
CA ALA A 366 -0.71 -14.74 19.23
C ALA A 366 -2.09 -14.49 19.87
N PHE A 367 -2.75 -13.38 19.54
CA PHE A 367 -3.98 -12.96 20.20
C PHE A 367 -5.25 -13.09 19.34
N LEU A 368 -5.14 -13.02 18.02
CA LEU A 368 -6.25 -13.09 17.07
C LEU A 368 -6.42 -14.47 16.43
N THR A 369 -5.51 -15.43 16.68
CA THR A 369 -5.63 -16.80 16.17
C THR A 369 -5.53 -17.86 17.26
N GLY A 370 -6.18 -19.00 17.03
CA GLY A 370 -6.00 -20.20 17.85
C GLY A 370 -6.61 -20.15 19.26
N PRO A 371 -6.03 -20.87 20.23
CA PRO A 371 -6.61 -21.01 21.57
C PRO A 371 -6.73 -19.70 22.35
N MET A 372 -5.82 -18.75 22.12
CA MET A 372 -5.87 -17.44 22.76
C MET A 372 -7.02 -16.58 22.25
N TRP A 373 -7.35 -16.71 20.96
CA TRP A 373 -8.53 -16.07 20.40
C TRP A 373 -9.80 -16.53 21.10
N VAL A 374 -10.03 -17.84 21.08
CA VAL A 374 -11.24 -18.44 21.65
C VAL A 374 -11.32 -18.28 23.18
N GLY A 375 -10.19 -18.41 23.88
CA GLY A 375 -10.15 -18.44 25.34
C GLY A 375 -10.02 -17.08 26.02
N TRP A 376 -9.42 -16.07 25.38
CA TRP A 376 -9.07 -14.82 26.06
C TRP A 376 -9.51 -13.55 25.34
N THR A 377 -9.20 -13.38 24.06
CA THR A 377 -9.55 -12.13 23.34
C THR A 377 -11.01 -12.09 22.92
N ARG A 378 -11.56 -13.14 22.30
CA ARG A 378 -12.98 -13.22 21.91
C ARG A 378 -13.94 -12.91 23.06
N PRO A 379 -13.83 -13.51 24.27
CA PRO A 379 -14.75 -13.18 25.37
C PRO A 379 -14.60 -11.74 25.86
N LYS A 380 -13.39 -11.15 25.79
CA LYS A 380 -13.18 -9.74 26.11
C LYS A 380 -13.82 -8.82 25.09
N VAL A 381 -13.67 -9.13 23.79
CA VAL A 381 -14.34 -8.39 22.71
C VAL A 381 -15.86 -8.49 22.89
N MET A 382 -16.40 -9.67 23.14
CA MET A 382 -17.84 -9.85 23.41
C MET A 382 -18.32 -9.09 24.65
N ASN A 383 -17.49 -8.98 25.69
CA ASN A 383 -17.83 -8.16 26.85
C ASN A 383 -17.89 -6.67 26.49
N VAL A 384 -16.96 -6.17 25.67
CA VAL A 384 -17.01 -4.79 25.15
C VAL A 384 -18.24 -4.56 24.28
N VAL A 385 -18.57 -5.50 23.38
CA VAL A 385 -19.78 -5.45 22.55
C VAL A 385 -21.03 -5.38 23.43
N ARG A 386 -21.11 -6.20 24.48
CA ARG A 386 -22.23 -6.19 25.44
C ARG A 386 -22.31 -4.88 26.23
N ILE A 387 -21.18 -4.23 26.53
CA ILE A 387 -21.16 -2.94 27.21
C ILE A 387 -21.64 -1.84 26.26
N LEU A 388 -21.17 -1.84 25.01
CA LEU A 388 -21.56 -0.88 23.97
C LEU A 388 -23.05 -1.00 23.61
N GLY A 389 -23.58 -2.21 23.49
CA GLY A 389 -24.98 -2.46 23.18
C GLY A 389 -25.97 -1.99 24.25
N LYS A 390 -25.50 -1.63 25.45
CA LYS A 390 -26.36 -1.02 26.49
C LYS A 390 -26.65 0.45 26.24
N VAL A 391 -25.84 1.14 25.42
CA VAL A 391 -26.00 2.56 25.14
C VAL A 391 -26.65 2.72 23.76
N PRO A 392 -27.88 3.25 23.65
CA PRO A 392 -28.62 3.27 22.38
C PRO A 392 -27.91 4.04 21.26
N ILE A 393 -27.14 5.08 21.59
CA ILE A 393 -26.35 5.87 20.63
C ILE A 393 -25.15 5.07 20.08
N VAL A 394 -24.62 4.12 20.86
CA VAL A 394 -23.42 3.34 20.52
C VAL A 394 -23.79 1.92 20.04
N ASN A 395 -25.09 1.58 20.01
CA ASN A 395 -25.56 0.28 19.57
C ASN A 395 -25.12 -0.07 18.14
N PHE A 396 -25.00 0.93 17.27
CA PHE A 396 -24.45 0.75 15.91
C PHE A 396 -23.02 0.20 15.92
N ALA A 397 -22.18 0.66 16.85
CA ALA A 397 -20.81 0.19 16.95
C ALA A 397 -20.73 -1.25 17.51
N SER A 398 -21.63 -1.65 18.40
CA SER A 398 -21.70 -3.05 18.85
C SER A 398 -22.15 -3.99 17.73
N GLU A 399 -23.19 -3.62 16.97
CA GLU A 399 -23.66 -4.40 15.82
C GLU A 399 -22.59 -4.53 14.75
N PHE A 400 -21.85 -3.44 14.49
CA PHE A 400 -20.70 -3.45 13.60
C PHE A 400 -19.64 -4.46 14.06
N ILE A 401 -19.17 -4.36 15.31
CA ILE A 401 -18.13 -5.27 15.82
C ILE A 401 -18.60 -6.72 15.79
N GLU A 402 -19.86 -6.98 16.14
CA GLU A 402 -20.46 -8.31 16.10
C GLU A 402 -20.49 -8.89 14.69
N GLY A 403 -20.76 -8.06 13.67
CA GLY A 403 -20.75 -8.47 12.26
C GLY A 403 -19.37 -8.91 11.73
N TYR A 404 -18.27 -8.44 12.31
CA TYR A 404 -16.91 -8.84 11.89
C TYR A 404 -16.37 -10.08 12.61
N ILE A 405 -16.97 -10.50 13.73
CA ILE A 405 -16.52 -11.69 14.47
C ILE A 405 -16.61 -12.97 13.62
N PRO A 406 -17.71 -13.24 12.89
CA PRO A 406 -17.76 -14.36 11.94
C PRO A 406 -16.67 -14.28 10.87
N LEU A 407 -16.31 -13.09 10.39
CA LEU A 407 -15.23 -12.94 9.41
C LEU A 407 -13.89 -13.42 9.94
N VAL A 408 -13.56 -13.07 11.19
CA VAL A 408 -12.34 -13.54 11.89
C VAL A 408 -12.38 -15.04 12.14
N ASP A 409 -13.53 -15.56 12.58
CA ASP A 409 -13.70 -16.96 12.97
C ASP A 409 -13.69 -17.90 11.74
N GLU A 410 -14.21 -17.43 10.60
CA GLU A 410 -14.50 -18.29 9.48
C GLU A 410 -13.51 -18.18 8.31
N TYR A 411 -12.78 -17.07 8.14
CA TYR A 411 -11.82 -16.85 7.04
C TYR A 411 -10.37 -16.82 7.52
N PHE A 412 -9.48 -17.46 6.77
CA PHE A 412 -8.06 -17.54 7.11
C PHE A 412 -7.37 -16.19 6.93
N TYR A 413 -7.58 -15.54 5.78
CA TYR A 413 -6.85 -14.31 5.44
C TYR A 413 -7.24 -13.09 6.28
N TYR A 414 -8.37 -13.12 6.97
CA TYR A 414 -8.75 -12.03 7.88
C TYR A 414 -7.83 -11.95 9.12
N SER A 415 -7.20 -13.07 9.51
CA SER A 415 -6.40 -13.17 10.74
C SER A 415 -4.90 -13.45 10.48
N SER A 416 -4.50 -13.65 9.21
CA SER A 416 -3.18 -14.17 8.82
C SER A 416 -2.11 -13.12 8.58
#